data_AF-A0A534YLK0-F1
#
_entry.id   AF-A0A534YLK0-F1
#
_cell.length_a   1.000
_cell.length_b   1.000
_cell.length_c   1.000
_cell.angle_alpha   90.00
_cell.angle_beta   90.00
_cell.angle_gamma   90.00
#
_symmetry.space_group_name_H-M   'P 1'
#
loop_
_entity.id
_entity.type
_entity.pdbx_description
1 polymer ?
#
loop_
_entity_poly.entity_id
_entity_poly.type
_entity_poly.pdbx_seq_one_letter_code
_entity_poly.pdbx_strand_id
1 'polypeptide(L)'
;MRNLAPLACGLAVACASGSALRQRADAIGQDVKSARDLNAAACAPREIATAEANLRFAQLALDQGDSPRAGAHLDTAAPAARDALARSRDCGNTKVAVRKPADPQPATLSVSAKDTDGDGVPDVDDLCPDVPGPAEHRGCPVFTDRDGDGVADDIDRCPELAGPKENFGCPWPDRDGDRVADKDDRCPDEPGTPENQGCPRRTALIVIRRDRIELKQQIHFQPNRAKILSDSFDVLREVAQAIKDAPVAVRIEGHTDNVGKRKENITLSQARADAVKEYLVQEGVESKQLKSVGFGPKRPIAPNATKAGRTLNRRVEFRIEDRS
;
A
#
# COMPACT_ATOMS: atom_id res chain seq x y z
N MET A 1 60.47 -8.70 -7.95
CA MET A 1 60.06 -7.30 -8.15
C MET A 1 59.03 -7.24 -9.27
N ARG A 2 57.75 -7.01 -8.94
CA ARG A 2 56.73 -6.33 -9.78
C ARG A 2 55.40 -6.37 -9.01
N ASN A 3 55.15 -5.29 -8.29
CA ASN A 3 53.88 -5.02 -7.62
C ASN A 3 52.83 -4.69 -8.69
N LEU A 4 51.71 -5.41 -8.68
CA LEU A 4 50.47 -5.04 -9.37
C LEU A 4 49.49 -4.55 -8.31
N ALA A 5 49.26 -3.24 -8.28
CA ALA A 5 48.18 -2.62 -7.51
C ALA A 5 46.90 -2.62 -8.36
N PRO A 6 45.70 -2.86 -7.78
CA PRO A 6 44.45 -2.60 -8.48
C PRO A 6 44.09 -1.11 -8.34
N LEU A 7 43.89 -0.43 -9.47
CA LEU A 7 43.23 0.88 -9.52
C LEU A 7 41.76 0.69 -9.10
N ALA A 8 41.43 1.08 -7.88
CA ALA A 8 40.06 1.41 -7.51
C ALA A 8 39.81 2.89 -7.87
N CYS A 9 39.21 3.15 -9.04
CA CYS A 9 38.72 4.46 -9.39
C CYS A 9 37.33 4.30 -10.04
N GLY A 10 36.29 4.50 -9.25
CA GLY A 10 34.92 4.36 -9.73
C GLY A 10 33.92 4.69 -8.63
N LEU A 11 33.94 5.93 -8.12
CA LEU A 11 32.90 6.52 -7.26
C LEU A 11 33.16 8.04 -7.15
N ALA A 12 32.91 8.79 -8.23
CA ALA A 12 32.94 10.26 -8.19
C ALA A 12 32.07 10.94 -9.27
N VAL A 13 31.03 10.28 -9.80
CA VAL A 13 30.17 10.88 -10.84
C VAL A 13 28.87 11.50 -10.28
N ALA A 14 28.50 11.21 -9.03
CA ALA A 14 27.20 11.64 -8.48
C ALA A 14 27.14 13.11 -7.99
N CYS A 15 28.27 13.76 -7.71
CA CYS A 15 28.25 15.13 -7.14
C CYS A 15 28.23 16.24 -8.19
N ALA A 16 28.68 15.98 -9.42
CA ALA A 16 28.77 17.00 -10.47
C ALA A 16 27.41 17.32 -11.13
N SER A 17 26.48 16.36 -11.16
CA SER A 17 25.15 16.56 -11.73
C SER A 17 24.23 17.40 -10.84
N GLY A 18 24.32 17.25 -9.52
CA GLY A 18 23.44 17.94 -8.58
C GLY A 18 23.69 19.44 -8.47
N SER A 19 24.94 19.91 -8.60
CA SER A 19 25.27 21.34 -8.60
C SER A 19 24.86 22.01 -9.92
N ALA A 20 25.05 21.34 -11.06
CA ALA A 20 24.62 21.83 -12.37
C ALA A 20 23.09 21.95 -12.47
N LEU A 21 22.35 20.98 -11.93
CA LEU A 21 20.88 21.04 -11.89
C LEU A 21 20.36 22.13 -10.95
N ARG A 22 21.02 22.39 -9.81
CA ARG A 22 20.68 23.53 -8.93
C ARG A 22 20.88 24.87 -9.63
N GLN A 23 22.02 25.06 -10.31
CA GLN A 23 22.26 26.27 -11.10
C GLN A 23 21.21 26.46 -12.22
N ARG A 24 20.81 25.36 -12.86
CA ARG A 24 19.74 25.38 -13.87
C ARG A 24 18.38 25.74 -13.27
N ALA A 25 18.05 25.22 -12.09
CA ALA A 25 16.84 25.58 -11.36
C ALA A 25 16.83 27.06 -10.96
N ASP A 26 17.96 27.60 -10.50
CA ASP A 26 18.08 29.02 -10.14
C ASP A 26 17.86 29.93 -11.35
N ALA A 27 18.44 29.59 -12.51
CA ALA A 27 18.23 30.33 -13.76
C ALA A 27 16.76 30.33 -14.19
N ILE A 28 16.10 29.17 -14.15
CA ILE A 28 14.66 29.06 -14.46
C ILE A 28 13.83 29.85 -13.43
N GLY A 29 14.24 29.86 -12.15
CA GLY A 29 13.59 30.67 -11.12
C GLY A 29 13.67 32.17 -11.38
N GLN A 30 14.78 32.66 -11.93
CA GLN A 30 14.91 34.06 -12.35
C GLN A 30 13.98 34.39 -13.52
N ASP A 31 13.84 33.47 -14.48
CA ASP A 31 12.93 33.61 -15.62
C ASP A 31 11.46 33.65 -15.16
N VAL A 32 11.07 32.72 -14.27
CA VAL A 32 9.73 32.67 -13.68
C VAL A 32 9.40 33.96 -12.91
N LYS A 33 10.35 34.45 -12.10
CA LYS A 33 10.19 35.71 -11.37
C LYS A 33 10.00 36.89 -12.34
N SER A 34 10.85 36.97 -13.36
CA SER A 34 10.76 38.04 -14.36
C SER A 34 9.44 37.99 -15.14
N ALA A 35 8.91 36.79 -15.43
CA ALA A 35 7.60 36.63 -16.05
C ALA A 35 6.47 37.12 -15.13
N ARG A 36 6.52 36.78 -13.83
CA ARG A 36 5.55 37.29 -12.84
C ARG A 36 5.59 38.81 -12.73
N ASP A 37 6.78 39.42 -12.70
CA ASP A 37 6.95 40.87 -12.64
C ASP A 37 6.38 41.57 -13.89
N LEU A 38 6.35 40.88 -15.03
CA LEU A 38 5.70 41.32 -16.28
C LEU A 38 4.21 40.95 -16.38
N ASN A 39 3.59 40.55 -15.27
CA ASN A 39 2.18 40.15 -15.19
C ASN A 39 1.81 38.94 -16.07
N ALA A 40 2.72 37.95 -16.20
CA ALA A 40 2.46 36.71 -16.94
C ALA A 40 1.18 35.99 -16.54
N ALA A 41 0.72 36.15 -15.30
CA ALA A 41 -0.51 35.53 -14.81
C ALA A 41 -1.75 35.95 -15.61
N ALA A 42 -1.76 37.15 -16.19
CA ALA A 42 -2.88 37.62 -17.00
C ALA A 42 -2.81 37.12 -18.46
N CYS A 43 -1.62 36.78 -18.95
CA CYS A 43 -1.38 36.65 -20.40
C CYS A 43 -0.88 35.28 -20.83
N ALA A 44 -0.22 34.59 -19.91
CA ALA A 44 0.28 33.23 -20.05
C ALA A 44 0.03 32.44 -18.76
N PRO A 45 -1.22 32.39 -18.26
CA PRO A 45 -1.55 31.78 -16.96
C PRO A 45 -1.16 30.30 -16.91
N ARG A 46 -1.31 29.58 -18.03
CA ARG A 46 -0.97 28.16 -18.13
C ARG A 46 0.54 27.96 -18.09
N GLU A 47 1.29 28.74 -18.86
CA GLU A 47 2.74 28.62 -18.97
C GLU A 47 3.42 28.98 -17.65
N ILE A 48 2.99 30.07 -16.99
CA ILE A 48 3.57 30.48 -15.71
C ILE A 48 3.26 29.47 -14.60
N ALA A 49 2.04 28.94 -14.53
CA ALA A 49 1.67 27.91 -13.55
C ALA A 49 2.44 26.60 -13.79
N THR A 50 2.63 26.22 -15.06
CA THR A 50 3.40 25.02 -15.43
C THR A 50 4.87 25.16 -15.02
N ALA A 51 5.45 26.34 -15.24
CA ALA A 51 6.83 26.63 -14.88
C ALA A 51 7.03 26.61 -13.36
N GLU A 52 6.16 27.25 -12.58
CA GLU A 52 6.23 27.32 -11.12
C GLU A 52 6.05 25.94 -10.46
N ALA A 53 5.05 25.18 -10.89
CA ALA A 53 4.77 23.86 -10.34
C ALA A 53 5.96 22.91 -10.57
N ASN A 54 6.47 22.85 -11.80
CA ASN A 54 7.61 21.98 -12.10
C ASN A 54 8.91 22.46 -11.48
N LEU A 55 9.14 23.77 -11.36
CA LEU A 55 10.30 24.28 -10.64
C LEU A 55 10.26 23.87 -9.15
N ARG A 56 9.09 23.94 -8.50
CA ARG A 56 8.91 23.50 -7.11
C ARG A 56 9.16 22.00 -6.95
N PHE A 57 8.65 21.16 -7.86
CA PHE A 57 8.93 19.72 -7.83
C PHE A 57 10.40 19.40 -8.10
N ALA A 58 11.05 20.13 -9.00
CA ALA A 58 12.49 19.99 -9.23
C ALA A 58 13.32 20.31 -7.99
N GLN A 59 13.00 21.39 -7.26
CA GLN A 59 13.67 21.76 -6.02
C GLN A 59 13.53 20.67 -4.95
N LEU A 60 12.32 20.15 -4.75
CA LEU A 60 12.09 19.05 -3.81
C LEU A 60 12.88 17.80 -4.16
N ALA A 61 12.95 17.44 -5.46
CA ALA A 61 13.73 16.30 -5.92
C ALA A 61 15.24 16.52 -5.71
N LEU A 62 15.75 17.75 -5.90
CA LEU A 62 17.16 18.09 -5.62
C LEU A 62 17.50 17.99 -4.13
N ASP A 63 16.58 18.40 -3.24
CA ASP A 63 16.75 18.29 -1.79
C ASP A 63 16.76 16.83 -1.32
N GLN A 64 16.01 15.96 -2.01
CA GLN A 64 15.99 14.52 -1.79
C GLN A 64 17.17 13.78 -2.45
N GLY A 65 18.00 14.47 -3.24
CA GLY A 65 19.11 13.87 -3.98
C GLY A 65 18.71 13.12 -5.26
N ASP A 66 17.45 13.20 -5.69
CA ASP A 66 16.92 12.53 -6.90
C ASP A 66 17.19 13.40 -8.15
N SER A 67 18.44 13.32 -8.65
CA SER A 67 18.88 14.08 -9.82
C SER A 67 18.11 13.78 -11.12
N PRO A 68 17.75 12.51 -11.45
CA PRO A 68 16.96 12.21 -12.64
C PRO A 68 15.57 12.84 -12.61
N ARG A 69 14.87 12.75 -11.47
CA ARG A 69 13.54 13.35 -11.31
C ARG A 69 13.60 14.86 -11.35
N ALA A 70 14.61 15.47 -10.71
CA ALA A 70 14.85 16.90 -10.82
C ALA A 70 15.06 17.34 -12.27
N GLY A 71 15.86 16.61 -13.04
CA GLY A 71 16.09 16.86 -14.46
C GLY A 71 14.80 16.89 -15.28
N ALA A 72 13.94 15.87 -15.13
CA ALA A 72 12.68 15.75 -15.87
C ALA A 72 11.73 16.93 -15.59
N HIS A 73 11.66 17.39 -14.33
CA HIS A 73 10.88 18.58 -13.99
C HIS A 73 11.48 19.86 -14.57
N LEU A 74 12.80 20.03 -14.54
CA LEU A 74 13.47 21.20 -15.14
C LEU A 74 13.34 21.23 -16.67
N ASP A 75 13.28 20.09 -17.34
CA ASP A 75 13.02 19.98 -18.77
C ASP A 75 11.60 20.45 -19.15
N THR A 76 10.65 20.35 -18.22
CA THR A 76 9.29 20.88 -18.39
C THR A 76 9.20 22.35 -17.98
N ALA A 77 9.86 22.74 -16.89
CA ALA A 77 9.81 24.10 -16.36
C ALA A 77 10.51 25.13 -17.27
N ALA A 78 11.65 24.77 -17.87
CA ALA A 78 12.46 25.67 -18.70
C ALA A 78 11.74 26.21 -19.96
N PRO A 79 11.11 25.38 -20.83
CA PRO A 79 10.36 25.90 -21.96
C PRO A 79 9.13 26.71 -21.50
N ALA A 80 8.42 26.24 -20.46
CA ALA A 80 7.24 26.94 -19.94
C ALA A 80 7.59 28.35 -19.40
N ALA A 81 8.72 28.50 -18.68
CA ALA A 81 9.18 29.80 -18.18
C ALA A 81 9.54 30.75 -19.33
N ARG A 82 10.20 30.24 -20.37
CA ARG A 82 10.55 31.02 -21.58
C ARG A 82 9.30 31.45 -22.36
N ASP A 83 8.33 30.55 -22.51
CA ASP A 83 7.07 30.86 -23.20
C ASP A 83 6.25 31.88 -22.42
N ALA A 84 6.19 31.76 -21.08
CA ALA A 84 5.57 32.74 -20.20
C ALA A 84 6.23 34.11 -20.37
N LEU A 85 7.57 34.20 -20.36
CA LEU A 85 8.31 35.44 -20.59
C LEU A 85 8.02 36.05 -21.97
N ALA A 86 8.04 35.22 -23.03
CA ALA A 86 7.80 35.69 -24.39
C ALA A 86 6.41 36.31 -24.53
N ARG A 87 5.38 35.62 -24.02
CA ARG A 87 3.97 36.06 -24.07
C ARG A 87 3.69 37.24 -23.15
N SER A 88 4.48 37.42 -22.08
CA SER A 88 4.34 38.56 -21.17
C SER A 88 4.79 39.89 -21.79
N ARG A 89 5.55 39.86 -22.89
CA ARG A 89 5.98 41.08 -23.60
C ARG A 89 4.82 41.82 -24.26
N ASP A 90 3.78 41.10 -24.66
CA ASP A 90 2.65 41.65 -25.42
C ASP A 90 1.54 42.21 -24.52
N CYS A 91 1.69 42.05 -23.19
CA CYS A 91 0.69 42.46 -22.20
C CYS A 91 1.28 43.15 -20.96
N GLY A 92 2.61 43.24 -20.86
CA GLY A 92 3.29 43.92 -19.78
C GLY A 92 3.05 45.43 -19.86
N ASN A 93 2.59 46.02 -18.76
CA ASN A 93 2.30 47.44 -18.55
C ASN A 93 2.99 48.38 -19.56
N THR A 94 2.23 48.87 -20.55
CA THR A 94 2.58 50.13 -21.21
C THR A 94 2.73 51.15 -20.09
N LYS A 95 3.96 51.59 -19.81
CA LYS A 95 4.17 52.74 -18.92
C LYS A 95 3.59 53.96 -19.63
N VAL A 96 2.29 54.17 -19.48
CA VAL A 96 1.66 55.45 -19.80
C VAL A 96 2.20 56.40 -18.75
N ALA A 97 3.04 57.33 -19.16
CA ALA A 97 3.43 58.46 -18.34
C ALA A 97 2.17 59.30 -18.08
N VAL A 98 1.45 59.00 -17.01
CA VAL A 98 0.34 59.83 -16.54
C VAL A 98 0.96 61.12 -16.00
N ARG A 99 0.88 62.20 -16.78
CA ARG A 99 1.06 63.54 -16.24
C ARG A 99 0.00 63.74 -15.16
N LYS A 100 0.43 64.01 -13.93
CA LYS A 100 -0.44 64.24 -12.77
C LYS A 100 -1.49 65.32 -13.10
N PRO A 101 -2.79 64.99 -13.20
CA PRO A 101 -3.83 66.00 -13.29
C PRO A 101 -4.16 66.50 -11.88
N ALA A 102 -4.57 67.77 -11.80
CA ALA A 102 -5.03 68.39 -10.56
C ALA A 102 -6.28 67.67 -10.01
N ASP A 103 -6.39 67.60 -8.69
CA ASP A 103 -7.46 66.92 -7.97
C ASP A 103 -8.86 67.39 -8.44
N PRO A 104 -9.72 66.48 -8.94
CA PRO A 104 -11.12 66.79 -9.14
C PRO A 104 -11.91 66.47 -7.86
N GLN A 105 -12.80 67.39 -7.51
CA GLN A 105 -13.76 67.28 -6.42
C GLN A 105 -14.66 66.04 -6.56
N PRO A 106 -15.11 65.44 -5.44
CA PRO A 106 -15.86 64.19 -5.47
C PRO A 106 -17.24 64.38 -6.11
N ALA A 107 -17.44 63.69 -7.24
CA ALA A 107 -18.77 63.39 -7.78
C ALA A 107 -19.07 61.90 -7.52
N THR A 108 -20.15 61.63 -6.81
CA THR A 108 -20.66 60.29 -6.53
C THR A 108 -21.19 59.65 -7.82
N LEU A 109 -20.41 58.75 -8.41
CA LEU A 109 -20.89 57.80 -9.42
C LEU A 109 -21.27 56.51 -8.71
N SER A 110 -22.57 56.22 -8.62
CA SER A 110 -23.07 54.91 -8.22
C SER A 110 -22.99 53.98 -9.44
N VAL A 111 -21.93 53.19 -9.54
CA VAL A 111 -21.90 52.02 -10.41
C VAL A 111 -22.63 50.92 -9.66
N SER A 112 -23.84 50.55 -10.11
CA SER A 112 -24.45 49.29 -9.66
C SER A 112 -23.59 48.16 -10.21
N ALA A 113 -22.92 47.43 -9.32
CA ALA A 113 -22.21 46.22 -9.68
C ALA A 113 -23.23 45.19 -10.20
N LYS A 114 -22.83 44.43 -11.23
CA LYS A 114 -23.67 43.41 -11.85
C LYS A 114 -23.96 42.32 -10.82
N ASP A 115 -25.20 41.87 -10.76
CA ASP A 115 -25.71 40.83 -9.87
C ASP A 115 -26.59 39.93 -10.76
N THR A 116 -26.05 38.76 -11.11
CA THR A 116 -26.58 37.91 -12.19
C THR A 116 -27.75 37.06 -11.73
N ASP A 117 -27.73 36.58 -10.49
CA ASP A 117 -28.76 35.72 -9.92
C ASP A 117 -29.75 36.46 -9.01
N GLY A 118 -29.45 37.73 -8.68
CA GLY A 118 -30.35 38.66 -8.02
C GLY A 118 -30.50 38.43 -6.52
N ASP A 119 -29.50 37.83 -5.88
CA ASP A 119 -29.53 37.53 -4.45
C ASP A 119 -29.12 38.71 -3.53
N GLY A 120 -28.68 39.82 -4.14
CA GLY A 120 -28.26 41.04 -3.45
C GLY A 120 -26.76 41.09 -3.13
N VAL A 121 -25.98 40.10 -3.54
CA VAL A 121 -24.51 40.07 -3.54
C VAL A 121 -24.02 40.29 -4.99
N PRO A 122 -23.25 41.35 -5.28
CA PRO A 122 -22.75 41.55 -6.63
C PRO A 122 -21.84 40.41 -7.11
N ASP A 123 -21.83 40.11 -8.42
CA ASP A 123 -21.00 39.07 -9.08
C ASP A 123 -19.51 39.10 -8.66
N VAL A 124 -19.00 40.28 -8.27
CA VAL A 124 -17.60 40.47 -7.85
C VAL A 124 -17.31 40.00 -6.42
N ASP A 125 -18.35 39.96 -5.59
CA ASP A 125 -18.33 39.56 -4.18
C ASP A 125 -19.06 38.22 -3.95
N ASP A 126 -19.73 37.70 -4.98
CA ASP A 126 -20.48 36.45 -4.99
C ASP A 126 -19.60 35.25 -5.42
N LEU A 127 -19.59 34.20 -4.58
CA LEU A 127 -18.89 32.94 -4.85
C LEU A 127 -19.67 32.00 -5.78
N CYS A 128 -20.97 32.22 -5.93
CA CYS A 128 -21.89 31.44 -6.74
C CYS A 128 -22.72 32.33 -7.69
N PRO A 129 -22.10 33.08 -8.64
CA PRO A 129 -22.77 34.14 -9.42
C PRO A 129 -24.00 33.74 -10.26
N ASP A 130 -24.30 32.45 -10.37
CA ASP A 130 -25.42 31.93 -11.14
C ASP A 130 -26.48 31.23 -10.24
N VAL A 131 -26.30 31.21 -8.91
CA VAL A 131 -27.13 30.44 -7.96
C VAL A 131 -27.38 31.25 -6.69
N PRO A 132 -28.63 31.74 -6.46
CA PRO A 132 -28.91 32.67 -5.38
C PRO A 132 -28.57 32.13 -3.99
N GLY A 133 -27.95 32.96 -3.15
CA GLY A 133 -27.63 32.63 -1.77
C GLY A 133 -27.63 33.83 -0.80
N PRO A 134 -27.59 33.58 0.51
CA PRO A 134 -27.52 34.65 1.49
C PRO A 134 -26.14 35.34 1.50
N ALA A 135 -26.15 36.64 1.77
CA ALA A 135 -24.94 37.44 1.91
C ALA A 135 -23.98 36.92 3.00
N GLU A 136 -24.49 36.29 4.07
CA GLU A 136 -23.65 35.65 5.10
C GLU A 136 -22.76 34.53 4.53
N HIS A 137 -23.18 33.92 3.42
CA HIS A 137 -22.47 32.86 2.72
C HIS A 137 -21.86 33.31 1.39
N ARG A 138 -21.69 34.63 1.20
CA ARG A 138 -21.11 35.24 -0.01
C ARG A 138 -21.83 34.79 -1.30
N GLY A 139 -23.15 34.88 -1.29
CA GLY A 139 -24.03 34.57 -2.42
C GLY A 139 -24.17 33.09 -2.77
N CYS A 140 -23.47 32.20 -2.06
CA CYS A 140 -23.72 30.77 -2.20
C CYS A 140 -24.90 30.29 -1.34
N PRO A 141 -25.75 29.38 -1.86
CA PRO A 141 -26.81 28.78 -1.07
C PRO A 141 -26.26 28.03 0.15
N VAL A 142 -27.06 28.05 1.23
CA VAL A 142 -26.75 27.28 2.44
C VAL A 142 -27.11 25.83 2.18
N PHE A 143 -26.10 25.02 1.92
CA PHE A 143 -26.28 23.59 1.82
C PHE A 143 -26.39 22.97 3.21
N THR A 144 -27.36 22.09 3.37
CA THR A 144 -27.50 21.27 4.57
C THR A 144 -26.40 20.22 4.61
N ASP A 145 -26.03 19.82 5.82
CA ASP A 145 -25.13 18.71 6.11
C ASP A 145 -25.92 17.83 7.09
N ARG A 146 -26.70 16.89 6.54
CA ARG A 146 -27.72 16.17 7.29
C ARG A 146 -27.14 15.17 8.28
N ASP A 147 -26.01 14.54 7.95
CA ASP A 147 -25.33 13.59 8.81
C ASP A 147 -24.18 14.19 9.62
N GLY A 148 -23.80 15.44 9.35
CA GLY A 148 -22.88 16.23 10.14
C GLY A 148 -21.42 15.83 9.95
N ASP A 149 -21.05 15.27 8.80
CA ASP A 149 -19.68 14.81 8.52
C ASP A 149 -18.75 15.92 7.98
N GLY A 150 -19.32 17.09 7.70
CA GLY A 150 -18.63 18.26 7.19
C GLY A 150 -18.49 18.31 5.67
N VAL A 151 -19.17 17.42 4.93
CA VAL A 151 -19.44 17.46 3.50
C VAL A 151 -20.90 17.88 3.31
N ALA A 152 -21.14 18.85 2.43
CA ALA A 152 -22.49 19.33 2.19
C ALA A 152 -23.29 18.34 1.33
N ASP A 153 -24.60 18.23 1.58
CA ASP A 153 -25.51 17.26 0.95
C ASP A 153 -25.48 17.26 -0.59
N ASP A 154 -25.09 18.38 -1.22
CA ASP A 154 -24.99 18.56 -2.66
C ASP A 154 -23.74 17.92 -3.28
N ILE A 155 -22.69 17.77 -2.49
CA ILE A 155 -21.42 17.13 -2.87
C ILE A 155 -21.15 15.82 -2.11
N ASP A 156 -22.02 15.49 -1.15
CA ASP A 156 -22.02 14.23 -0.42
C ASP A 156 -22.72 13.13 -1.24
N ARG A 157 -22.02 12.00 -1.41
CA ARG A 157 -22.57 10.82 -2.08
C ARG A 157 -23.46 9.98 -1.17
N CYS A 158 -23.38 10.17 0.14
CA CYS A 158 -24.13 9.48 1.17
C CYS A 158 -24.73 10.47 2.20
N PRO A 159 -25.65 11.40 1.82
CA PRO A 159 -26.12 12.50 2.69
C PRO A 159 -26.87 12.12 3.99
N GLU A 160 -26.98 10.84 4.30
CA GLU A 160 -27.65 10.32 5.50
C GLU A 160 -26.69 9.45 6.34
N LEU A 161 -25.42 9.32 5.92
CA LEU A 161 -24.47 8.39 6.48
C LEU A 161 -23.06 8.99 6.45
N ALA A 162 -22.68 9.53 7.60
CA ALA A 162 -21.41 10.23 7.78
C ALA A 162 -20.20 9.44 7.28
N GLY A 163 -19.32 10.13 6.58
CA GLY A 163 -18.08 9.59 6.04
C GLY A 163 -16.96 10.62 5.90
N PRO A 164 -15.76 10.17 5.51
CA PRO A 164 -14.63 11.06 5.28
C PRO A 164 -14.81 11.89 4.00
N LYS A 165 -14.30 13.13 4.03
CA LYS A 165 -14.22 14.01 2.85
C LYS A 165 -13.47 13.35 1.68
N GLU A 166 -12.48 12.53 1.99
CA GLU A 166 -11.69 11.77 1.01
C GLU A 166 -12.54 10.77 0.21
N ASN A 167 -13.68 10.33 0.76
CA ASN A 167 -14.63 9.44 0.10
C ASN A 167 -15.99 10.12 -0.12
N PHE A 168 -15.99 11.46 -0.24
CA PHE A 168 -17.16 12.26 -0.61
C PHE A 168 -18.37 12.00 0.30
N GLY A 169 -18.11 12.04 1.61
CA GLY A 169 -19.10 11.86 2.67
C GLY A 169 -19.59 10.42 2.86
N CYS A 170 -19.12 9.46 2.06
CA CYS A 170 -19.45 8.05 2.28
C CYS A 170 -18.42 7.33 3.15
N PRO A 171 -18.81 6.47 4.10
CA PRO A 171 -17.87 5.57 4.78
C PRO A 171 -17.22 4.60 3.78
N TRP A 172 -16.04 4.11 4.12
CA TRP A 172 -15.38 3.07 3.32
C TRP A 172 -16.10 1.72 3.51
N PRO A 173 -16.25 0.91 2.45
CA PRO A 173 -16.77 -0.45 2.58
C PRO A 173 -15.96 -1.28 3.56
N ASP A 174 -16.64 -2.13 4.31
CA ASP A 174 -16.12 -3.16 5.21
C ASP A 174 -16.97 -4.41 4.98
N ARG A 175 -16.53 -5.27 4.07
CA ARG A 175 -17.34 -6.37 3.53
C ARG A 175 -17.51 -7.52 4.50
N ASP A 176 -16.50 -7.79 5.31
CA ASP A 176 -16.52 -8.88 6.28
C ASP A 176 -16.92 -8.43 7.71
N GLY A 177 -17.01 -7.12 7.93
CA GLY A 177 -17.53 -6.51 9.14
C GLY A 177 -16.55 -6.53 10.30
N ASP A 178 -15.25 -6.59 10.04
CA ASP A 178 -14.21 -6.70 11.06
C ASP A 178 -13.70 -5.36 11.60
N ARG A 179 -14.27 -4.25 11.08
CA ARG A 179 -13.95 -2.85 11.41
C ARG A 179 -12.64 -2.34 10.83
N VAL A 180 -12.06 -3.06 9.88
CA VAL A 180 -10.99 -2.60 9.00
C VAL A 180 -11.59 -2.40 7.61
N ALA A 181 -11.52 -1.18 7.07
CA ALA A 181 -12.07 -0.91 5.76
C ALA A 181 -11.38 -1.78 4.68
N ASP A 182 -12.10 -2.19 3.63
CA ASP A 182 -11.60 -2.99 2.50
C ASP A 182 -10.28 -2.44 1.91
N LYS A 183 -10.06 -1.11 1.97
CA LYS A 183 -8.84 -0.46 1.46
C LYS A 183 -7.60 -0.64 2.37
N ASP A 184 -7.81 -0.91 3.64
CA ASP A 184 -6.79 -1.11 4.68
C ASP A 184 -6.70 -2.57 5.14
N ASP A 185 -7.63 -3.42 4.68
CA ASP A 185 -7.72 -4.84 4.97
C ASP A 185 -6.94 -5.69 3.95
N ARG A 186 -6.10 -6.60 4.45
CA ARG A 186 -5.37 -7.57 3.63
C ARG A 186 -6.19 -8.81 3.29
N CYS A 187 -7.28 -9.04 4.01
CA CYS A 187 -8.17 -10.17 3.87
C CYS A 187 -9.64 -9.71 3.75
N PRO A 188 -10.05 -8.94 2.70
CA PRO A 188 -11.36 -8.26 2.61
C PRO A 188 -12.63 -9.12 2.63
N ASP A 189 -12.48 -10.44 2.75
CA ASP A 189 -13.56 -11.42 2.77
C ASP A 189 -13.44 -12.38 3.98
N GLU A 190 -12.49 -12.18 4.90
CA GLU A 190 -12.23 -13.04 6.07
C GLU A 190 -12.00 -12.20 7.35
N PRO A 191 -12.94 -12.17 8.32
CA PRO A 191 -12.85 -11.29 9.47
C PRO A 191 -11.57 -11.46 10.29
N GLY A 192 -10.89 -10.36 10.59
CA GLY A 192 -9.67 -10.33 11.36
C GLY A 192 -9.64 -9.30 12.47
N THR A 193 -8.43 -8.91 12.86
CA THR A 193 -8.24 -7.83 13.85
C THR A 193 -7.45 -6.69 13.23
N PRO A 194 -7.66 -5.42 13.68
CA PRO A 194 -6.89 -4.29 13.20
C PRO A 194 -5.37 -4.46 13.39
N GLU A 195 -4.93 -5.14 14.45
CA GLU A 195 -3.50 -5.42 14.69
C GLU A 195 -2.89 -6.36 13.65
N ASN A 196 -3.71 -7.12 12.93
CA ASN A 196 -3.30 -8.02 11.86
C ASN A 196 -3.83 -7.58 10.49
N GLN A 197 -4.14 -6.28 10.34
CA GLN A 197 -4.58 -5.67 9.08
C GLN A 197 -5.76 -6.41 8.46
N GLY A 198 -6.78 -6.64 9.29
CA GLY A 198 -8.04 -7.28 8.94
C GLY A 198 -7.95 -8.78 8.63
N CYS A 199 -6.77 -9.40 8.80
CA CYS A 199 -6.65 -10.84 8.64
C CYS A 199 -6.86 -11.61 9.97
N PRO A 200 -7.48 -12.80 9.94
CA PRO A 200 -7.63 -13.63 11.12
C PRO A 200 -6.28 -14.06 11.70
N ARG A 201 -6.11 -13.94 13.01
CA ARG A 201 -5.00 -14.57 13.73
C ARG A 201 -5.23 -16.07 13.80
N ARG A 202 -4.68 -16.83 12.85
CA ARG A 202 -4.65 -18.28 12.93
C ARG A 202 -3.78 -18.67 14.12
N THR A 203 -4.38 -19.31 15.13
CA THR A 203 -3.62 -19.86 16.27
C THR A 203 -2.63 -20.86 15.68
N ALA A 204 -1.33 -20.57 15.72
CA ALA A 204 -0.32 -21.42 15.08
C ALA A 204 -0.50 -22.87 15.54
N LEU A 205 -0.92 -23.76 14.63
CA LEU A 205 -1.15 -25.18 14.88
C LEU A 205 0.17 -25.94 14.91
N ILE A 206 1.27 -25.30 14.50
CA ILE A 206 2.62 -25.86 14.55
C ILE A 206 3.59 -24.96 15.32
N VAL A 207 4.71 -25.55 15.72
CA VAL A 207 5.87 -24.84 16.24
C VAL A 207 7.13 -25.39 15.58
N ILE A 208 7.88 -24.52 14.90
CA ILE A 208 9.13 -24.91 14.25
C ILE A 208 10.25 -24.93 15.29
N ARG A 209 10.95 -26.06 15.39
CA ARG A 209 12.17 -26.24 16.18
C ARG A 209 13.35 -26.46 15.25
N ARG A 210 14.55 -26.52 15.81
CA ARG A 210 15.77 -26.80 15.04
C ARG A 210 15.73 -28.16 14.33
N ASP A 211 15.18 -29.21 14.98
CA ASP A 211 15.26 -30.59 14.51
C ASP A 211 13.90 -31.20 14.07
N ARG A 212 12.81 -30.43 14.14
CA ARG A 212 11.45 -30.93 13.90
C ARG A 212 10.42 -29.81 13.72
N ILE A 213 9.27 -30.16 13.15
CA ILE A 213 8.05 -29.36 13.18
C ILE A 213 7.10 -30.02 14.19
N GLU A 214 6.84 -29.35 15.31
CA GLU A 214 5.94 -29.83 16.36
C GLU A 214 4.50 -29.47 16.03
N LEU A 215 3.59 -30.44 16.08
CA LEU A 215 2.15 -30.20 15.89
C LEU A 215 1.47 -30.02 17.24
N LYS A 216 0.58 -29.03 17.37
CA LYS A 216 -0.27 -28.85 18.57
C LYS A 216 -1.50 -29.76 18.57
N GLN A 217 -1.84 -30.34 17.41
CA GLN A 217 -2.90 -31.32 17.25
C GLN A 217 -2.41 -32.56 16.48
N GLN A 218 -3.05 -33.71 16.69
CA GLN A 218 -2.71 -34.94 15.95
C GLN A 218 -3.33 -34.94 14.55
N ILE A 219 -2.67 -35.60 13.61
CA ILE A 219 -3.24 -35.90 12.29
C ILE A 219 -4.13 -37.15 12.42
N HIS A 220 -5.40 -37.01 12.08
CA HIS A 220 -6.37 -38.07 12.11
C HIS A 220 -6.53 -38.77 10.77
N PHE A 221 -6.80 -40.08 10.86
CA PHE A 221 -7.01 -40.96 9.73
C PHE A 221 -8.26 -41.79 9.94
N GLN A 222 -8.89 -42.22 8.85
CA GLN A 222 -9.91 -43.26 8.94
C GLN A 222 -9.36 -44.53 9.62
N PRO A 223 -10.17 -45.23 10.45
CA PRO A 223 -9.72 -46.44 11.14
C PRO A 223 -9.13 -47.48 10.18
N ASN A 224 -7.95 -48.01 10.52
CA ASN A 224 -7.19 -49.00 9.72
C ASN A 224 -6.89 -48.57 8.27
N ARG A 225 -6.93 -47.27 7.97
CA ARG A 225 -6.68 -46.72 6.63
C ARG A 225 -5.67 -45.57 6.70
N ALA A 226 -5.15 -45.21 5.53
CA ALA A 226 -4.26 -44.06 5.32
C ALA A 226 -5.00 -42.81 4.81
N LYS A 227 -6.34 -42.84 4.73
CA LYS A 227 -7.13 -41.67 4.35
C LYS A 227 -7.17 -40.66 5.49
N ILE A 228 -6.60 -39.48 5.26
CA ILE A 228 -6.58 -38.33 6.19
C ILE A 228 -8.01 -37.79 6.38
N LEU A 229 -8.36 -37.39 7.60
CA LEU A 229 -9.65 -36.75 7.91
C LEU A 229 -9.57 -35.23 7.72
N SER A 230 -10.73 -34.61 7.46
CA SER A 230 -10.81 -33.19 7.09
C SER A 230 -10.33 -32.23 8.16
N ASP A 231 -10.50 -32.60 9.44
CA ASP A 231 -10.02 -31.84 10.60
C ASP A 231 -8.49 -31.68 10.67
N SER A 232 -7.76 -32.45 9.87
CA SER A 232 -6.30 -32.47 9.84
C SER A 232 -5.73 -31.60 8.73
N PHE A 233 -6.55 -31.10 7.79
CA PHE A 233 -6.03 -30.34 6.65
C PHE A 233 -5.52 -28.96 7.04
N ASP A 234 -6.11 -28.30 8.04
CA ASP A 234 -5.66 -26.98 8.49
C ASP A 234 -4.21 -27.02 9.01
N VAL A 235 -3.90 -27.99 9.88
CA VAL A 235 -2.53 -28.17 10.40
C VAL A 235 -1.58 -28.60 9.28
N LEU A 236 -2.02 -29.43 8.32
CA LEU A 236 -1.18 -29.86 7.21
C LEU A 236 -0.86 -28.72 6.23
N ARG A 237 -1.80 -27.80 5.98
CA ARG A 237 -1.54 -26.59 5.18
C ARG A 237 -0.53 -25.69 5.86
N GLU A 238 -0.61 -25.54 7.19
CA GLU A 238 0.38 -24.77 7.95
C GLU A 238 1.78 -25.43 7.90
N VAL A 239 1.86 -26.76 7.99
CA VAL A 239 3.12 -27.50 7.75
C VAL A 239 3.64 -27.26 6.32
N ALA A 240 2.78 -27.35 5.31
CA ALA A 240 3.17 -27.13 3.92
C ALA A 240 3.74 -25.71 3.73
N GLN A 241 3.07 -24.71 4.30
CA GLN A 241 3.52 -23.32 4.21
C GLN A 241 4.88 -23.13 4.90
N ALA A 242 5.06 -23.68 6.10
CA ALA A 242 6.34 -23.60 6.82
C ALA A 242 7.52 -24.21 6.04
N ILE A 243 7.29 -25.31 5.31
CA ILE A 243 8.33 -25.94 4.48
C ILE A 243 8.62 -25.10 3.22
N LYS A 244 7.61 -24.42 2.67
CA LYS A 244 7.77 -23.51 1.52
C LYS A 244 8.53 -22.23 1.89
N ASP A 245 8.24 -21.65 3.05
CA ASP A 245 8.87 -20.41 3.52
C ASP A 245 10.35 -20.59 3.86
N ALA A 246 10.72 -21.78 4.35
CA ALA A 246 12.11 -22.15 4.61
C ALA A 246 12.40 -23.54 4.03
N PRO A 247 12.92 -23.63 2.78
CA PRO A 247 13.11 -24.89 2.07
C PRO A 247 14.10 -25.86 2.73
N VAL A 248 13.62 -26.64 3.69
CA VAL A 248 14.35 -27.68 4.41
C VAL A 248 14.00 -29.08 3.91
N ALA A 249 14.88 -30.05 4.15
CA ALA A 249 14.55 -31.45 3.96
C ALA A 249 13.77 -31.95 5.19
N VAL A 250 12.63 -32.61 4.98
CA VAL A 250 11.74 -33.08 6.03
C VAL A 250 11.45 -34.57 5.88
N ARG A 251 11.69 -35.32 6.95
CA ARG A 251 11.29 -36.71 7.08
C ARG A 251 9.99 -36.83 7.87
N ILE A 252 8.98 -37.37 7.22
CA ILE A 252 7.64 -37.64 7.74
C ILE A 252 7.65 -39.06 8.32
N GLU A 253 7.44 -39.16 9.63
CA GLU A 253 7.51 -40.43 10.36
C GLU A 253 6.12 -40.88 10.80
N GLY A 254 5.67 -42.02 10.31
CA GLY A 254 4.41 -42.65 10.72
C GLY A 254 4.61 -43.63 11.86
N HIS A 255 3.78 -43.56 12.91
CA HIS A 255 3.85 -44.44 14.08
C HIS A 255 2.48 -45.06 14.40
N THR A 256 2.48 -46.27 14.97
CA THR A 256 1.27 -46.96 15.45
C THR A 256 1.43 -47.35 16.91
N ASP A 257 0.32 -47.75 17.53
CA ASP A 257 0.37 -48.57 18.75
C ASP A 257 0.78 -50.02 18.43
N ASN A 258 0.84 -50.85 19.47
CA ASN A 258 1.22 -52.26 19.37
C ASN A 258 0.03 -53.22 19.14
N VAL A 259 -1.18 -52.72 18.86
CA VAL A 259 -2.35 -53.57 18.63
C VAL A 259 -2.31 -54.10 17.19
N GLY A 260 -2.64 -55.38 17.00
CA GLY A 260 -2.58 -56.03 15.69
C GLY A 260 -1.20 -56.57 15.32
N LYS A 261 -1.03 -57.03 14.08
CA LYS A 261 0.24 -57.65 13.66
C LYS A 261 1.27 -56.58 13.34
N ARG A 262 2.50 -56.79 13.81
CA ARG A 262 3.63 -55.87 13.58
C ARG A 262 3.85 -55.54 12.10
N LYS A 263 3.75 -56.53 11.20
CA LYS A 263 3.92 -56.34 9.74
C LYS A 263 2.83 -55.43 9.16
N GLU A 264 1.59 -55.61 9.60
CA GLU A 264 0.45 -54.78 9.19
C GLU A 264 0.63 -53.35 9.70
N ASN A 265 1.08 -53.18 10.95
CA ASN A 265 1.35 -51.87 11.53
C ASN A 265 2.49 -51.11 10.82
N ILE A 266 3.56 -51.79 10.43
CA ILE A 266 4.63 -51.19 9.62
C ILE A 266 4.06 -50.69 8.29
N THR A 267 3.31 -51.54 7.59
CA THR A 267 2.68 -51.22 6.30
C THR A 267 1.73 -50.03 6.42
N LEU A 268 0.86 -50.04 7.43
CA LEU A 268 -0.10 -48.96 7.70
C LEU A 268 0.61 -47.65 8.04
N SER A 269 1.65 -47.69 8.86
CA SER A 269 2.41 -46.50 9.23
C SER A 269 3.13 -45.87 8.04
N GLN A 270 3.65 -46.69 7.12
CA GLN A 270 4.29 -46.23 5.89
C GLN A 270 3.24 -45.57 4.98
N ALA A 271 2.12 -46.26 4.73
CA ALA A 271 1.04 -45.72 3.90
C ALA A 271 0.49 -44.38 4.43
N ARG A 272 0.40 -44.21 5.76
CA ARG A 272 0.00 -42.93 6.37
C ARG A 272 1.04 -41.83 6.18
N ALA A 273 2.33 -42.13 6.33
CA ALA A 273 3.39 -41.18 6.06
C ALA A 273 3.43 -40.79 4.58
N ASP A 274 3.17 -41.74 3.68
CA ASP A 274 3.08 -41.51 2.23
C ASP A 274 1.87 -40.63 1.88
N ALA A 275 0.70 -40.88 2.47
CA ALA A 275 -0.49 -40.04 2.27
C ALA A 275 -0.26 -38.59 2.73
N VAL A 276 0.43 -38.39 3.85
CA VAL A 276 0.82 -37.05 4.31
C VAL A 276 1.81 -36.41 3.34
N LYS A 277 2.82 -37.15 2.86
CA LYS A 277 3.75 -36.67 1.84
C LYS A 277 3.01 -36.22 0.57
N GLU A 278 2.10 -37.05 0.08
CA GLU A 278 1.31 -36.76 -1.12
C GLU A 278 0.49 -35.49 -0.96
N TYR A 279 -0.20 -35.33 0.18
CA TYR A 279 -0.92 -34.11 0.50
C TYR A 279 -0.02 -32.87 0.49
N LEU A 280 1.14 -32.93 1.15
CA LEU A 280 2.08 -31.80 1.17
C LEU A 280 2.61 -31.44 -0.23
N VAL A 281 2.81 -32.44 -1.11
CA VAL A 281 3.18 -32.20 -2.51
C VAL A 281 2.04 -31.51 -3.26
N GLN A 282 0.78 -31.90 -3.03
CA GLN A 282 -0.39 -31.24 -3.63
C GLN A 282 -0.52 -29.77 -3.18
N GLU A 283 -0.13 -29.45 -1.95
CA GLU A 283 -0.04 -28.08 -1.41
C GLU A 283 1.20 -27.28 -1.90
N GLY A 284 2.00 -27.88 -2.79
CA GLY A 284 3.11 -27.21 -3.48
C GLY A 284 4.50 -27.43 -2.89
N VAL A 285 4.68 -28.33 -1.92
CA VAL A 285 6.02 -28.68 -1.41
C VAL A 285 6.75 -29.57 -2.42
N GLU A 286 8.03 -29.31 -2.69
CA GLU A 286 8.78 -30.13 -3.65
C GLU A 286 8.98 -31.56 -3.11
N SER A 287 8.61 -32.58 -3.88
CA SER A 287 8.71 -33.99 -3.46
C SER A 287 10.12 -34.42 -3.03
N LYS A 288 11.18 -33.80 -3.58
CA LYS A 288 12.59 -34.05 -3.21
C LYS A 288 12.94 -33.58 -1.79
N GLN A 289 12.18 -32.63 -1.23
CA GLN A 289 12.35 -32.19 0.15
C GLN A 289 11.74 -33.18 1.14
N LEU A 290 10.88 -34.08 0.69
CA LEU A 290 10.06 -34.92 1.56
C LEU A 290 10.48 -36.39 1.50
N LYS A 291 10.68 -37.00 2.67
CA LYS A 291 10.90 -38.44 2.83
C LYS A 291 9.88 -39.03 3.79
N SER A 292 9.15 -40.05 3.39
CA SER A 292 8.18 -40.73 4.25
C SER A 292 8.71 -42.07 4.77
N VAL A 293 8.60 -42.31 6.07
CA VAL A 293 9.07 -43.55 6.72
C VAL A 293 8.06 -44.04 7.76
N GLY A 294 7.63 -45.30 7.63
CA GLY A 294 6.78 -45.99 8.58
C GLY A 294 7.58 -46.77 9.63
N PHE A 295 7.44 -46.39 10.90
CA PHE A 295 8.08 -47.09 12.02
C PHE A 295 7.19 -48.12 12.71
N GLY A 296 5.88 -48.12 12.42
CA GLY A 296 4.90 -48.95 13.11
C GLY A 296 5.00 -48.78 14.63
N PRO A 297 5.03 -49.87 15.42
CA PRO A 297 5.10 -49.79 16.88
C PRO A 297 6.54 -49.67 17.43
N LYS A 298 7.56 -49.47 16.59
CA LYS A 298 8.97 -49.58 17.01
C LYS A 298 9.42 -48.45 17.95
N ARG A 299 8.78 -47.28 17.90
CA ARG A 299 9.20 -46.05 18.62
C ARG A 299 8.03 -45.45 19.41
N PRO A 300 7.55 -46.14 20.47
CA PRO A 300 6.49 -45.61 21.31
C PRO A 300 6.99 -44.43 22.15
N ILE A 301 6.12 -43.45 22.37
CA ILE A 301 6.34 -42.30 23.27
C ILE A 301 5.58 -42.45 24.59
N ALA A 302 4.66 -43.41 24.66
CA ALA A 302 3.90 -43.73 25.86
C ALA A 302 3.69 -45.25 26.00
N PRO A 303 3.39 -45.76 27.22
CA PRO A 303 3.09 -47.18 27.42
C PRO A 303 1.87 -47.63 26.61
N ASN A 304 2.00 -48.73 25.87
CA ASN A 304 0.89 -49.29 25.10
C ASN A 304 -0.18 -50.01 25.96
N ALA A 305 0.06 -50.16 27.27
CA ALA A 305 -0.87 -50.81 28.18
C ALA A 305 -2.21 -50.05 28.28
N THR A 306 -2.18 -48.72 28.24
CA THR A 306 -3.38 -47.88 28.42
C THR A 306 -3.94 -47.40 27.07
N LYS A 307 -5.26 -47.17 27.02
CA LYS A 307 -5.90 -46.59 25.82
C LYS A 307 -5.29 -45.23 25.49
N ALA A 308 -5.03 -44.40 26.50
CA ALA A 308 -4.41 -43.08 26.34
C ALA A 308 -2.99 -43.19 25.73
N GLY A 309 -2.14 -44.08 26.24
CA GLY A 309 -0.79 -44.26 25.70
C GLY A 309 -0.78 -44.80 24.27
N ARG A 310 -1.71 -45.71 23.94
CA ARG A 310 -1.90 -46.13 22.53
C ARG A 310 -2.32 -44.98 21.63
N THR A 311 -3.22 -44.10 22.08
CA THR A 311 -3.60 -42.89 21.33
C THR A 311 -2.42 -41.98 21.08
N LEU A 312 -1.55 -41.76 22.07
CA LEU A 312 -0.32 -40.99 21.86
C LEU A 312 0.63 -41.65 20.87
N ASN A 313 0.73 -42.99 20.86
CA ASN A 313 1.62 -43.70 19.94
C ASN A 313 1.15 -43.68 18.48
N ARG A 314 -0.16 -43.58 18.22
CA ARG A 314 -0.73 -43.43 16.88
C ARG A 314 -0.59 -41.98 16.41
N ARG A 315 0.54 -41.64 15.80
CA ARG A 315 0.89 -40.26 15.44
C ARG A 315 1.72 -40.18 14.18
N VAL A 316 1.85 -38.97 13.66
CA VAL A 316 2.80 -38.59 12.61
C VAL A 316 3.74 -37.52 13.18
N GLU A 317 5.03 -37.64 12.91
CA GLU A 317 6.04 -36.65 13.30
C GLU A 317 6.76 -36.11 12.06
N PHE A 318 7.22 -34.86 12.13
CA PHE A 318 8.01 -34.22 11.07
C PHE A 318 9.40 -33.90 11.59
N ARG A 319 10.43 -34.55 11.05
CA ARG A 319 11.83 -34.31 11.41
C ARG A 319 12.51 -33.47 10.35
N ILE A 320 13.20 -32.42 10.76
CA ILE A 320 14.02 -31.62 9.86
C ILE A 320 15.38 -32.31 9.72
N GLU A 321 15.80 -32.57 8.50
CA GLU A 321 17.12 -33.12 8.18
C GLU A 321 18.06 -31.95 7.84
N ASP A 322 19.19 -31.85 8.54
CA ASP A 322 20.24 -30.90 8.19
C ASP A 322 20.77 -31.24 6.79
N ARG A 323 20.93 -30.23 5.94
CA ARG A 323 21.69 -30.37 4.69
C ARG A 323 23.14 -30.67 5.06
N SER A 324 23.51 -31.94 5.01
CA SER A 324 24.91 -32.38 5.08
C SER A 324 25.59 -32.23 3.72
#